data_AF-A9CYU2-F1
#
_entry.id   AF-A9CYU2-F1
#
_cell.length_a   1.000
_cell.length_b   1.000
_cell.length_c   1.000
_cell.angle_alpha   90.00
_cell.angle_beta   90.00
_cell.angle_gamma   90.00
#
_symmetry.space_group_name_H-M   'P 1'
#
loop_
_entity.id
_entity.type
_entity.pdbx_description
1 polymer ?
#
loop_
_entity_poly.entity_id
_entity_poly.type
_entity_poly.pdbx_seq_one_letter_code
_entity_poly.pdbx_strand_id
1 'polypeptide(L)' 'MAPWLKFLIPFASALAGLAVWVALGGLWGVALFIIFFLSGSIAGAIIFKRIATPKQIREDLEARLKND' A
#
# COMPACT_ATOMS: atom_id res chain seq x y z
N MET A 1 8.23 -7.09 -13.98
CA MET A 1 8.40 -5.63 -13.73
C MET A 1 7.25 -5.02 -12.90
N ALA A 2 6.00 -5.48 -13.02
CA ALA A 2 4.84 -4.96 -12.26
C ALA A 2 4.73 -5.24 -10.73
N PRO A 3 5.39 -6.25 -10.10
CA PRO A 3 5.10 -6.57 -8.70
C PRO A 3 5.62 -5.53 -7.69
N TRP A 4 6.62 -4.73 -8.03
CA TRP A 4 7.20 -3.74 -7.11
C TRP A 4 6.35 -2.48 -7.00
N LEU A 5 5.63 -2.12 -8.07
CA LEU A 5 4.78 -0.93 -8.11
C LEU A 5 3.63 -1.01 -7.09
N LYS A 6 3.12 -2.22 -6.83
CA LYS A 6 2.06 -2.47 -5.83
C LYS A 6 2.51 -2.16 -4.41
N PHE A 7 3.82 -2.18 -4.16
CA PHE A 7 4.42 -1.88 -2.86
C PHE A 7 4.93 -0.45 -2.78
N LEU A 8 5.38 0.13 -3.90
CA LEU A 8 5.85 1.52 -3.97
C LEU A 8 4.79 2.54 -3.56
N ILE A 9 3.55 2.37 -4.01
CA ILE A 9 2.47 3.32 -3.72
C ILE A 9 2.08 3.29 -2.23
N PRO A 10 1.76 2.13 -1.63
CA PRO A 10 1.50 2.05 -0.19
C PRO A 10 2.71 2.49 0.64
N PHE A 11 3.93 2.17 0.20
CA PHE A 11 5.15 2.56 0.91
C PHE A 11 5.38 4.08 0.90
N ALA A 12 5.22 4.73 -0.26
CA ALA A 12 5.33 6.19 -0.35
C ALA A 12 4.25 6.89 0.48
N SER A 13 3.02 6.37 0.47
CA SER A 13 1.93 6.90 1.31
C SER A 13 2.17 6.69 2.80
N ALA A 14 2.75 5.54 3.19
CA ALA A 14 3.13 5.27 4.57
C ALA A 14 4.23 6.24 5.05
N LEU A 15 5.25 6.48 4.21
CA LEU A 15 6.31 7.47 4.51
C LEU A 15 5.75 8.88 4.62
N ALA A 16 4.86 9.28 3.71
CA ALA A 16 4.21 10.58 3.76
C ALA A 16 3.38 10.74 5.04
N GLY A 17 2.56 9.73 5.38
CA GLY A 17 1.80 9.74 6.63
C GLY A 17 2.69 9.79 7.87
N LEU A 18 3.82 9.07 7.88
CA LEU A 18 4.77 9.08 8.98
C LEU A 18 5.37 10.48 9.16
N ALA A 19 5.77 11.13 8.06
CA ALA A 19 6.25 12.51 8.09
C ALA A 19 5.19 13.48 8.63
N VAL A 20 3.92 13.32 8.23
CA VAL A 20 2.80 14.11 8.73
C VAL A 20 2.59 13.90 10.24
N TRP A 21 2.69 12.66 10.71
CA TRP A 21 2.58 12.38 12.14
C TRP A 21 3.72 13.02 12.95
N VAL A 22 4.95 12.89 12.48
CA VAL A 22 6.13 13.52 13.12
C VAL A 22 6.01 15.04 13.13
N ALA A 23 5.47 15.65 12.07
CA ALA A 23 5.34 17.09 11.94
C ALA A 23 4.21 17.70 12.80
N LEU A 24 3.02 17.08 12.82
CA LEU A 24 1.87 17.61 13.56
C LEU A 24 1.88 17.22 15.04
N GLY A 25 2.42 16.05 15.37
CA GLY A 25 2.35 15.49 16.72
C GLY A 25 0.91 15.19 17.19
N GLY A 26 0.82 14.50 18.32
CA GLY A 26 -0.45 14.22 19.00
C GLY A 26 -1.43 13.32 18.23
N LEU A 27 -2.66 13.25 18.72
CA LEU A 27 -3.72 12.37 18.20
C LEU A 27 -4.11 12.69 16.74
N TRP A 28 -4.06 13.96 16.35
CA TRP A 28 -4.36 14.39 14.98
C TRP A 28 -3.31 13.90 13.97
N GLY A 29 -2.03 13.91 14.34
CA GLY A 29 -0.96 13.34 13.51
C GLY A 29 -1.14 11.83 13.32
N VAL A 30 -1.52 11.10 14.37
CA VAL A 30 -1.82 9.66 14.29
C VAL A 30 -3.02 9.40 13.38
N ALA A 31 -4.12 10.15 13.54
CA ALA A 31 -5.31 9.99 12.71
C ALA A 31 -5.01 10.22 11.22
N LEU A 32 -4.23 11.25 10.90
CA LEU A 32 -3.83 11.54 9.53
C LEU A 32 -2.88 10.47 8.97
N PHE A 33 -1.95 9.95 9.77
CA PHE A 33 -1.10 8.83 9.36
C PHE A 33 -1.93 7.61 8.95
N ILE A 34 -2.91 7.22 9.77
CA ILE A 34 -3.80 6.08 9.48
C ILE A 34 -4.57 6.32 8.18
N ILE A 35 -5.11 7.53 7.98
CA ILE A 35 -5.84 7.90 6.76
C ILE A 35 -4.93 7.81 5.52
N PHE A 36 -3.71 8.35 5.59
CA PHE A 36 -2.73 8.28 4.49
C PHE A 36 -2.31 6.83 4.19
N PHE A 37 -2.09 6.03 5.22
CA PHE A 37 -1.69 4.64 5.06
C PHE A 37 -2.79 3.80 4.41
N LEU A 38 -4.04 3.94 4.86
CA LEU A 38 -5.18 3.20 4.32
C LEU A 38 -5.48 3.62 2.88
N SER A 39 -5.52 4.92 2.62
CA SER A 39 -5.78 5.44 1.26
C SER A 39 -4.69 5.00 0.28
N GLY A 40 -3.42 5.07 0.66
CA GLY A 40 -2.30 4.58 -0.14
C GLY A 40 -2.34 3.08 -0.41
N SER A 41 -2.72 2.28 0.60
CA SER A 41 -2.88 0.83 0.46
C SER A 41 -4.00 0.47 -0.51
N ILE A 42 -5.15 1.16 -0.43
CA ILE A 42 -6.27 0.97 -1.36
C ILE A 42 -5.88 1.37 -2.78
N ALA A 43 -5.24 2.53 -2.95
CA ALA A 43 -4.78 2.99 -4.26
C ALA A 43 -3.77 2.03 -4.89
N GLY A 44 -2.78 1.56 -4.12
CA GLY A 44 -1.81 0.56 -4.56
C GLY A 44 -2.47 -0.75 -5.00
N ALA A 45 -3.47 -1.23 -4.26
CA ALA A 45 -4.23 -2.43 -4.62
C ALA A 45 -5.07 -2.25 -5.90
N ILE A 46 -5.72 -1.10 -6.07
CA ILE A 46 -6.51 -0.79 -7.28
C ILE A 46 -5.60 -0.71 -8.52
N ILE A 47 -4.48 -0.01 -8.40
CA ILE A 47 -3.50 0.15 -9.49
C ILE A 47 -2.90 -1.21 -9.85
N PHE A 48 -2.56 -2.04 -8.85
CA PHE A 48 -2.12 -3.41 -9.09
C PHE A 48 -3.17 -4.22 -9.85
N LYS A 49 -4.44 -4.19 -9.43
CA LYS A 49 -5.53 -4.89 -10.14
C LYS A 49 -5.73 -4.40 -11.57
N ARG A 50 -5.48 -3.11 -11.86
CA ARG A 50 -5.57 -2.55 -13.21
C ARG A 50 -4.40 -2.90 -14.12
N ILE A 51 -3.19 -3.01 -13.56
CA ILE A 51 -1.96 -3.20 -14.34
C ILE A 51 -1.57 -4.68 -14.43
N ALA A 52 -1.91 -5.48 -13.41
CA ALA A 52 -1.52 -6.88 -13.34
C ALA A 52 -2.28 -7.72 -14.38
N THR A 53 -1.52 -8.49 -15.15
CA THR A 53 -2.07 -9.50 -16.06
C THR A 53 -2.69 -10.64 -15.23
N PRO A 54 -3.76 -11.33 -15.69
CA PRO A 54 -4.39 -12.44 -14.95
C PRO A 54 -3.40 -13.51 -14.42
N LYS A 55 -2.30 -13.76 -15.15
CA LYS A 55 -1.22 -14.66 -14.71
C LYS A 55 -0.51 -14.18 -13.43
N GLN A 56 -0.24 -12.87 -13.31
CA GLN A 56 0.42 -12.30 -12.12
C GLN A 56 -0.48 -12.30 -10.89
N ILE A 57 -1.80 -12.19 -11.09
CA ILE A 57 -2.78 -12.30 -10.01
C ILE A 57 -2.83 -13.75 -9.50
N ARG A 58 -2.79 -14.74 -10.40
CA ARG A 58 -2.70 -16.15 -10.02
C ARG A 58 -1.42 -16.47 -9.27
N GLU A 59 -0.26 -16.02 -9.76
CA GLU A 59 1.02 -16.21 -9.06
C GLU A 59 1.02 -15.56 -7.67
N ASP A 60 0.42 -14.37 -7.51
CA ASP A 60 0.29 -13.73 -6.19
C ASP A 60 -0.64 -14.50 -5.25
N LEU A 61 -1.75 -15.04 -5.76
CA LEU A 61 -2.69 -15.86 -5.00
C LEU A 61 -2.07 -17.20 -4.58
N GLU A 62 -1.39 -17.89 -5.50
CA GLU A 62 -0.70 -19.15 -5.21
C GLU A 62 0.44 -18.95 -4.20
N ALA A 63 1.19 -17.84 -4.32
CA ALA A 63 2.24 -17.50 -3.36
C ALA A 63 1.69 -17.19 -1.95
N ARG A 64 0.49 -16.61 -1.84
CA ARG A 64 -0.21 -16.41 -0.56
C ARG A 64 -0.68 -17.75 0.02
N LEU A 65 -1.32 -18.59 -0.81
CA LEU A 65 -1.90 -19.86 -0.38
C LEU A 65 -0.86 -20.90 0.06
N LYS A 66 0.38 -20.78 -0.41
CA LYS A 66 1.50 -21.66 -0.04
C LYS A 66 2.19 -21.23 1.27
N ASN A 67 2.03 -19.98 1.69
CA ASN A 67 2.68 -19.42 2.88
C ASN A 67 1.72 -19.26 4.08
N ASP A 68 0.45 -19.64 3.93
CA ASP A 68 -0.51 -19.87 5.03
C ASP A 68 -0.54 -21.37 5.37
#